data_AF-A0A6N2HYS3-F1
#
_entry.id   AF-A0A6N2HYS3-F1
#
_cell.length_a   1.000
_cell.length_b   1.000
_cell.length_c   1.000
_cell.angle_alpha   90.00
_cell.angle_beta   90.00
_cell.angle_gamma   90.00
#
_symmetry.space_group_name_H-M   'P 1'
#
loop_
_entity.id
_entity.type
_entity.pdbx_description
1 polymer ?
#
loop_
_entity_poly.entity_id
_entity_poly.type
_entity_poly.pdbx_seq_one_letter_code
_entity_poly.pdbx_strand_id
1 'polypeptide(L)'
;MAAALWSAGGEQDLVLSVLSEGLAGERRFQRYDALRTIARTGTGAAGLLPALRGLRQSPEKSGGWVAGTLTVALWQVGRDPDESVPALLHAWSEHWDNRPGAAEAWARTVSAAAPAVPLLRQELASVRRHDNTRGRGRNRYRCADDERLLRHGRAVIAAVGS
;
A
#
# COMPACT_ATOMS: atom_id res chain seq x y z
N MET A 1 6.47 31.25 27.02
CA MET A 1 6.24 30.61 25.70
C MET A 1 6.55 29.12 25.77
N ALA A 2 5.69 28.30 26.38
CA ALA A 2 5.89 26.84 26.49
C ALA A 2 4.64 26.00 26.15
N ALA A 3 3.53 26.64 25.76
CA ALA A 3 2.27 25.94 25.47
C ALA A 3 2.15 25.40 24.03
N ALA A 4 2.97 25.88 23.09
CA ALA A 4 2.88 25.47 21.68
C ALA A 4 3.60 24.15 21.35
N LEU A 5 4.52 23.68 22.20
CA LEU A 5 5.26 22.43 21.95
C LEU A 5 4.48 21.18 22.38
N TRP A 6 3.62 21.30 23.40
CA TRP A 6 2.85 20.18 23.96
C TRP A 6 1.74 19.66 23.04
N SER A 7 1.17 20.52 22.21
CA SER A 7 0.06 20.13 21.33
C SER A 7 0.52 19.28 20.14
N ALA A 8 1.69 19.58 19.56
CA ALA A 8 2.14 18.90 18.34
C ALA A 8 2.69 17.50 18.62
N GLY A 9 3.42 17.30 19.73
CA GLY A 9 3.96 15.99 20.11
C GLY A 9 2.92 15.05 20.70
N GLY A 10 2.09 15.55 21.62
CA GLY A 10 1.08 14.72 22.29
C GLY A 10 -0.02 14.24 21.35
N GLU A 11 -0.44 15.06 20.39
CA GLU A 11 -1.44 14.66 19.40
C GLU A 11 -0.90 13.62 18.41
N GLN A 12 0.39 13.70 18.05
CA GLN A 12 1.04 12.68 17.22
C GLN A 12 1.12 11.33 17.94
N ASP A 13 1.54 11.31 19.21
CA ASP A 13 1.63 10.07 19.99
C ASP A 13 0.26 9.41 20.20
N LEU A 14 -0.79 10.22 20.39
CA LEU A 14 -2.17 9.74 20.44
C LEU A 14 -2.60 9.13 19.11
N VAL A 15 -2.31 9.79 17.98
CA VAL A 15 -2.62 9.26 16.65
C VAL A 15 -1.87 7.95 16.40
N LEU A 16 -0.58 7.85 16.73
CA LEU A 16 0.18 6.61 16.57
C LEU A 16 -0.37 5.49 17.44
N SER A 17 -0.80 5.79 18.67
CA SER A 17 -1.42 4.82 19.58
C SER A 17 -2.74 4.28 19.01
N VAL A 18 -3.64 5.15 18.54
CA VAL A 18 -4.90 4.74 17.91
C VAL A 18 -4.67 3.91 16.66
N LEU A 19 -3.66 4.27 15.84
CA LEU A 19 -3.30 3.49 14.66
C LEU A 19 -2.75 2.11 15.04
N SER A 20 -1.94 2.02 16.11
CA SER A 20 -1.43 0.75 16.64
C SER A 20 -2.58 -0.17 17.12
N GLU A 21 -3.56 0.37 17.84
CA GLU A 21 -4.76 -0.36 18.24
C GLU A 21 -5.56 -0.85 17.04
N GLY A 22 -5.70 -0.03 16.01
CA GLY A 22 -6.34 -0.41 14.75
C GLY A 22 -5.65 -1.58 14.04
N LEU A 23 -4.31 -1.64 14.07
CA LEU A 23 -3.54 -2.77 13.56
C LEU A 23 -3.76 -4.05 14.37
N ALA A 24 -3.90 -3.92 15.69
CA ALA A 24 -4.15 -5.03 16.60
C ALA A 24 -5.61 -5.52 16.57
N GLY A 25 -6.54 -4.73 16.04
CA GLY A 25 -7.97 -5.03 16.00
C GLY A 25 -8.30 -6.38 15.35
N GLU A 26 -9.34 -7.04 15.84
CA GLU A 26 -9.78 -8.36 15.37
C GLU A 26 -10.39 -8.31 13.95
N ARG A 27 -11.00 -7.17 13.60
CA ARG A 27 -11.73 -7.04 12.34
C ARG A 27 -10.82 -6.54 11.22
N ARG A 28 -10.89 -7.19 10.05
CA ARG A 28 -10.07 -6.82 8.88
C ARG A 28 -10.22 -5.36 8.45
N PHE A 29 -11.41 -4.75 8.59
CA PHE A 29 -11.61 -3.35 8.22
C PHE A 29 -10.87 -2.37 9.14
N GLN A 30 -10.72 -2.69 10.44
CA GLN A 30 -9.98 -1.85 11.39
C GLN A 30 -8.50 -1.77 10.99
N ARG A 31 -7.91 -2.92 10.66
CA ARG A 31 -6.55 -3.00 10.14
C ARG A 31 -6.40 -2.25 8.84
N TYR A 32 -7.35 -2.43 7.92
CA TYR A 32 -7.33 -1.76 6.62
C TYR A 32 -7.35 -0.23 6.76
N ASP A 33 -8.24 0.33 7.58
CA ASP A 33 -8.33 1.79 7.78
C ASP A 33 -7.10 2.36 8.50
N ALA A 34 -6.55 1.62 9.47
CA ALA A 34 -5.29 1.97 10.12
C ALA A 34 -4.15 2.00 9.10
N LEU A 35 -3.98 0.94 8.31
CA LEU A 35 -2.93 0.83 7.28
C LEU A 35 -3.03 1.93 6.22
N ARG A 36 -4.24 2.27 5.77
CA ARG A 36 -4.44 3.39 4.83
C ARG A 36 -4.05 4.74 5.43
N THR A 37 -4.28 4.91 6.72
CA THR A 37 -3.92 6.15 7.41
C THR A 37 -2.41 6.23 7.61
N ILE A 38 -1.79 5.15 8.07
CA ILE A 38 -0.33 5.01 8.18
C ILE A 38 0.35 5.28 6.83
N ALA A 39 -0.14 4.69 5.74
CA ALA A 39 0.39 4.89 4.41
C ALA A 39 0.32 6.36 3.95
N ARG A 40 -0.74 7.09 4.31
CA ARG A 40 -0.88 8.53 4.01
C ARG A 40 0.03 9.39 4.88
N THR A 41 0.21 9.02 6.15
CA THR A 41 1.13 9.70 7.07
C THR A 41 2.59 9.54 6.63
N GLY A 42 2.93 8.40 6.02
CA GLY A 42 4.28 8.15 5.51
C GLY A 42 5.31 8.07 6.62
N THR A 43 6.47 8.72 6.45
CA THR A 43 7.58 8.66 7.41
C THR A 43 7.24 9.21 8.80
N GLY A 44 6.20 10.04 8.94
CA GLY A 44 5.67 10.48 10.23
C GLY A 44 5.10 9.33 11.09
N ALA A 45 4.84 8.16 10.51
CA ALA A 45 4.42 6.95 11.20
C ALA A 45 5.55 5.93 11.41
N ALA A 46 6.82 6.34 11.32
CA ALA A 46 8.00 5.47 11.49
C ALA A 46 7.99 4.62 12.77
N GLY A 47 7.43 5.16 13.87
CA GLY A 47 7.27 4.44 15.13
C GLY A 47 6.43 3.16 15.04
N LEU A 48 5.62 2.99 13.98
CA LEU A 48 4.76 1.83 13.77
C LEU A 48 5.42 0.72 12.93
N LEU A 49 6.65 0.89 12.44
CA LEU A 49 7.35 -0.15 11.66
C LEU A 49 7.40 -1.52 12.36
N PRO A 50 7.70 -1.62 13.67
CA PRO A 50 7.66 -2.92 14.36
C PRO A 50 6.28 -3.58 14.29
N ALA A 51 5.20 -2.82 14.48
CA ALA A 51 3.83 -3.32 14.43
C ALA A 51 3.44 -3.77 13.01
N LEU A 52 3.83 -3.02 11.98
CA LEU A 52 3.62 -3.41 10.58
C LEU A 52 4.37 -4.71 10.22
N ARG A 53 5.62 -4.84 10.66
CA ARG A 53 6.42 -6.05 10.45
C ARG A 53 5.83 -7.25 11.19
N GLY A 54 5.35 -7.04 12.42
CA GLY A 54 4.61 -8.06 13.17
C GLY A 54 3.34 -8.51 12.44
N LEU A 55 2.54 -7.56 11.92
CA LEU A 55 1.34 -7.90 11.15
C LEU A 55 1.68 -8.69 9.88
N ARG A 56 2.79 -8.38 9.20
CA ARG A 56 3.28 -9.14 8.04
C ARG A 56 3.63 -10.59 8.37
N GLN A 57 4.06 -10.87 9.60
CA GLN A 57 4.38 -12.22 10.08
C GLN A 57 3.14 -13.01 10.53
N SER A 58 1.94 -12.43 10.45
CA SER A 58 0.66 -13.05 10.79
C SER A 58 -0.22 -13.24 9.55
N PRO A 59 -0.08 -14.34 8.78
CA PRO A 59 -0.79 -14.55 7.51
C PRO A 59 -2.32 -14.53 7.66
N GLU A 60 -2.83 -15.00 8.80
CA GLU A 60 -4.25 -15.00 9.15
C GLU A 60 -4.83 -13.59 9.31
N LYS A 61 -3.97 -12.60 9.62
CA LYS A 61 -4.33 -11.19 9.82
C LYS A 61 -3.99 -10.32 8.62
N SER A 62 -3.02 -10.70 7.79
CA SER A 62 -2.46 -9.89 6.69
C SER A 62 -2.85 -10.33 5.29
N GLY A 63 -3.62 -11.41 5.11
CA GLY A 63 -4.01 -11.90 3.78
C GLY A 63 -5.02 -11.06 2.98
N GLY A 64 -5.13 -11.34 1.67
CA GLY A 64 -6.08 -10.73 0.75
C GLY A 64 -5.82 -9.24 0.47
N TRP A 65 -6.87 -8.41 0.48
CA TRP A 65 -6.77 -6.96 0.30
C TRP A 65 -6.02 -6.20 1.42
N VAL A 66 -5.83 -6.83 2.59
CA VAL A 66 -5.00 -6.26 3.67
C VAL A 66 -3.52 -6.29 3.27
N ALA A 67 -3.08 -7.32 2.53
CA ALA A 67 -1.69 -7.50 2.13
C ALA A 67 -1.17 -6.33 1.29
N GLY A 68 -1.97 -5.86 0.32
CA GLY A 68 -1.63 -4.70 -0.50
C GLY A 68 -1.48 -3.44 0.33
N THR A 69 -2.44 -3.18 1.20
CA THR A 69 -2.42 -1.97 2.05
C THR A 69 -1.27 -2.01 3.06
N LEU A 70 -0.98 -3.18 3.63
CA LEU A 70 0.14 -3.39 4.55
C LEU A 70 1.48 -3.12 3.87
N THR A 71 1.63 -3.62 2.66
CA THR A 71 2.84 -3.43 1.88
C THR A 71 3.06 -1.96 1.52
N VAL A 72 2.00 -1.28 1.08
CA VAL A 72 2.07 0.17 0.81
C VAL A 72 2.42 0.93 2.09
N ALA A 73 1.86 0.55 3.25
CA ALA A 73 2.19 1.18 4.53
C ALA A 73 3.67 0.99 4.90
N LEU A 74 4.20 -0.25 4.84
CA LEU A 74 5.62 -0.55 5.08
C LEU A 74 6.53 0.30 4.19
N TRP A 75 6.18 0.41 2.91
CA TRP A 75 6.90 1.23 1.96
C TRP A 75 6.89 2.73 2.31
N GLN A 76 5.71 3.30 2.54
CA GLN A 76 5.55 4.74 2.77
C GLN A 76 6.25 5.20 4.07
N VAL A 77 6.31 4.30 5.04
CA VAL A 77 6.88 4.55 6.36
C VAL A 77 8.39 4.30 6.38
N GLY A 78 8.85 3.15 5.87
CA GLY A 78 10.23 2.70 6.01
C GLY A 78 11.17 3.13 4.88
N ARG A 79 10.64 3.31 3.66
CA ARG A 79 11.42 3.62 2.45
C ARG A 79 12.60 2.66 2.19
N ASP A 80 12.53 1.46 2.73
CA ASP A 80 13.53 0.42 2.56
C ASP A 80 13.21 -0.39 1.28
N PRO A 81 14.01 -0.24 0.20
CA PRO A 81 13.76 -0.95 -1.05
C PRO A 81 13.95 -2.46 -0.92
N ASP A 82 14.88 -2.92 -0.09
CA ASP A 82 15.18 -4.35 0.10
C ASP A 82 14.01 -5.06 0.81
N GLU A 83 13.36 -4.37 1.75
CA GLU A 83 12.16 -4.87 2.41
C GLU A 83 10.90 -4.74 1.54
N SER A 84 10.78 -3.64 0.79
CA SER A 84 9.50 -3.24 0.21
C SER A 84 9.28 -3.76 -1.20
N VAL A 85 10.34 -3.89 -2.02
CA VAL A 85 10.20 -4.41 -3.39
C VAL A 85 9.67 -5.86 -3.39
N PRO A 86 10.24 -6.81 -2.60
CA PRO A 86 9.70 -8.17 -2.54
C PRO A 86 8.26 -8.21 -2.03
N ALA A 87 7.92 -7.38 -1.03
CA ALA A 87 6.57 -7.30 -0.50
C ALA A 87 5.57 -6.78 -1.54
N LEU A 88 5.94 -5.77 -2.34
CA LEU A 88 5.09 -5.21 -3.41
C LEU A 88 4.85 -6.24 -4.51
N LEU A 89 5.87 -7.02 -4.88
CA LEU A 89 5.75 -8.12 -5.85
C LEU A 89 4.83 -9.24 -5.32
N HIS A 90 4.94 -9.58 -4.04
CA HIS A 90 4.06 -10.54 -3.40
C HIS A 90 2.61 -10.04 -3.38
N ALA A 91 2.38 -8.82 -2.88
CA ALA A 91 1.04 -8.23 -2.80
C ALA A 91 0.35 -8.12 -4.17
N TRP A 92 1.10 -7.78 -5.21
CA TRP A 92 0.63 -7.77 -6.60
C TRP A 92 0.09 -9.14 -7.07
N SER A 93 0.78 -10.20 -6.67
CA SER A 93 0.45 -11.58 -7.05
C SER A 93 -0.71 -12.16 -6.25
N GLU A 94 -0.85 -11.76 -4.99
CA GLU A 94 -1.90 -12.26 -4.07
C GLU A 94 -3.31 -11.86 -4.50
N HIS A 95 -3.54 -10.60 -4.88
CA HIS A 95 -4.88 -10.13 -5.21
C HIS A 95 -4.89 -8.95 -6.18
N TRP A 96 -5.83 -8.95 -7.13
CA TRP A 96 -5.95 -7.89 -8.13
C TRP A 96 -6.27 -6.51 -7.53
N ASP A 97 -7.02 -6.44 -6.43
CA ASP A 97 -7.29 -5.19 -5.70
C ASP A 97 -6.01 -4.51 -5.17
N ASN A 98 -4.90 -5.26 -5.00
CA ASN A 98 -3.65 -4.71 -4.49
C ASN A 98 -2.82 -4.00 -5.58
N ARG A 99 -3.10 -4.29 -6.86
CA ARG A 99 -2.29 -3.83 -8.00
C ARG A 99 -2.22 -2.32 -8.14
N PRO A 100 -3.32 -1.53 -8.00
CA PRO A 100 -3.25 -0.07 -8.08
C PRO A 100 -2.31 0.53 -7.03
N GLY A 101 -2.39 0.07 -5.78
CA GLY A 101 -1.52 0.53 -4.70
C GLY A 101 -0.06 0.15 -4.90
N ALA A 102 0.20 -1.06 -5.41
CA ALA A 102 1.55 -1.50 -5.73
C ALA A 102 2.17 -0.70 -6.89
N ALA A 103 1.41 -0.44 -7.95
CA ALA A 103 1.86 0.40 -9.06
C ALA A 103 2.15 1.83 -8.63
N GLU A 104 1.31 2.43 -7.78
CA GLU A 104 1.58 3.75 -7.20
C GLU A 104 2.87 3.76 -6.37
N ALA A 105 3.08 2.74 -5.53
CA ALA A 105 4.29 2.63 -4.73
C ALA A 105 5.56 2.56 -5.61
N TRP A 106 5.55 1.71 -6.64
CA TRP A 106 6.65 1.63 -7.61
C TRP A 106 6.85 2.93 -8.40
N ALA A 107 5.80 3.64 -8.77
CA ALA A 107 5.92 4.93 -9.46
C ALA A 107 6.61 6.00 -8.61
N ARG A 108 6.49 5.91 -7.28
CA ARG A 108 7.20 6.80 -6.35
C ARG A 108 8.68 6.43 -6.19
N THR A 109 9.08 5.22 -6.53
CA THR A 109 10.49 4.76 -6.54
C THR A 109 10.82 3.92 -7.74
N VAL A 110 10.91 4.63 -8.85
CA VAL A 110 11.30 4.08 -10.15
C VAL A 110 12.63 3.32 -10.06
N SER A 111 13.62 3.84 -9.32
CA SER A 111 14.95 3.21 -9.21
C SER A 111 14.91 1.78 -8.64
N ALA A 112 13.92 1.48 -7.79
CA ALA A 112 13.73 0.15 -7.20
C ALA A 112 12.66 -0.68 -7.93
N ALA A 113 12.01 -0.12 -8.96
CA ALA A 113 10.86 -0.73 -9.63
C ALA A 113 11.22 -1.64 -10.81
N ALA A 114 12.51 -1.79 -11.15
CA ALA A 114 12.94 -2.63 -12.28
C ALA A 114 12.38 -4.07 -12.25
N PRO A 115 12.32 -4.77 -11.09
CA PRO A 115 11.72 -6.10 -11.01
C PRO A 115 10.22 -6.16 -11.35
N ALA A 116 9.51 -5.04 -11.24
CA ALA A 116 8.08 -4.95 -11.50
C ALA A 116 7.73 -4.73 -12.99
N VAL A 117 8.70 -4.34 -13.82
CA VAL A 117 8.47 -3.98 -15.23
C VAL A 117 7.77 -5.09 -16.03
N PRO A 118 8.16 -6.39 -15.93
CA PRO A 118 7.47 -7.46 -16.64
C PRO A 118 6.00 -7.59 -16.24
N LEU A 119 5.69 -7.47 -14.95
CA LEU A 119 4.33 -7.55 -14.41
C LEU A 119 3.47 -6.38 -14.91
N LEU A 120 4.03 -5.17 -14.89
CA LEU A 120 3.35 -3.99 -15.39
C LEU A 120 3.09 -4.08 -16.90
N ARG A 121 4.05 -4.58 -17.69
CA ARG A 121 3.84 -4.82 -19.13
C ARG A 121 2.72 -5.81 -19.39
N GLN A 122 2.68 -6.92 -18.64
CA GLN A 122 1.63 -7.92 -18.72
C GLN A 122 0.25 -7.31 -18.40
N GLU A 123 0.16 -6.52 -17.33
CA GLU A 123 -1.09 -5.88 -16.90
C GLU A 123 -1.60 -4.86 -17.93
N LEU A 124 -0.70 -4.07 -18.50
CA LEU A 124 -1.06 -3.09 -19.52
C LEU A 124 -1.50 -3.75 -20.83
N ALA A 125 -0.97 -4.94 -21.15
CA ALA A 125 -1.35 -5.73 -22.32
C ALA A 125 -2.67 -6.52 -22.15
N SER A 126 -3.15 -6.70 -20.92
CA SER A 126 -4.41 -7.40 -20.62
C SER A 126 -5.63 -6.68 -21.23
N VAL A 127 -6.42 -7.41 -22.04
CA VAL A 127 -7.63 -6.92 -22.75
C VAL A 127 -8.89 -6.94 -21.85
N ARG A 128 -8.87 -7.59 -20.68
CA ARG A 128 -10.04 -7.75 -19.81
C ARG A 128 -9.80 -7.07 -18.47
N ARG A 129 -10.32 -5.85 -18.27
CA ARG A 129 -10.01 -5.09 -17.05
C ARG A 129 -11.19 -4.82 -16.09
N HIS A 130 -12.43 -5.12 -16.49
CA HIS A 130 -13.63 -4.88 -15.65
C HIS A 130 -14.49 -6.11 -15.30
N ASP A 131 -14.05 -7.35 -15.59
CA ASP A 131 -14.86 -8.56 -15.31
C ASP A 131 -14.24 -9.53 -14.28
N ASN A 132 -13.54 -9.02 -13.27
CA ASN A 132 -13.07 -9.86 -12.16
C ASN A 132 -14.22 -10.29 -11.20
N THR A 133 -15.49 -10.19 -11.60
CA THR A 133 -16.63 -10.55 -10.74
C THR A 133 -17.78 -11.32 -11.40
N ARG A 134 -17.70 -11.79 -12.65
CA ARG A 134 -18.87 -12.40 -13.33
C ARG A 134 -20.15 -11.54 -13.12
N GLY A 135 -20.01 -10.22 -13.30
CA GLY A 135 -21.14 -9.29 -13.18
C GLY A 135 -21.72 -8.99 -11.79
N ARG A 136 -21.04 -9.29 -10.66
CA ARG A 136 -21.50 -8.85 -9.32
C ARG A 136 -20.48 -7.95 -8.59
N GLY A 137 -20.44 -6.65 -8.89
CA GLY A 137 -19.68 -5.71 -8.07
C GLY A 137 -19.59 -4.28 -8.59
N ARG A 138 -19.65 -3.31 -7.67
CA ARG A 138 -19.66 -1.84 -7.85
C ARG A 138 -18.67 -1.33 -8.91
N ASN A 139 -19.15 -1.15 -10.14
CA ASN A 139 -18.34 -0.84 -11.33
C ASN A 139 -17.62 0.53 -11.25
N ARG A 140 -18.26 1.57 -10.69
CA ARG A 140 -17.74 2.96 -10.72
C ARG A 140 -16.44 3.19 -9.94
N TYR A 141 -16.26 2.53 -8.80
CA TYR A 141 -15.03 2.68 -8.00
C TYR A 141 -13.83 1.98 -8.66
N ARG A 142 -14.10 0.97 -9.51
CA ARG A 142 -13.05 0.20 -10.18
C ARG A 142 -12.46 0.93 -11.39
N CYS A 143 -13.21 1.82 -12.05
CA CYS A 143 -12.67 2.65 -13.13
C CYS A 143 -11.55 3.58 -12.65
N ALA A 144 -11.76 4.28 -11.53
CA ALA A 144 -10.77 5.23 -11.01
C ALA A 144 -9.49 4.52 -10.56
N ASP A 145 -9.61 3.35 -9.90
CA ASP A 145 -8.46 2.55 -9.49
C ASP A 145 -7.73 1.93 -10.68
N ASP A 146 -8.46 1.49 -11.73
CA ASP A 146 -7.87 1.03 -12.99
C ASP A 146 -7.11 2.15 -13.70
N GLU A 147 -7.72 3.33 -13.85
CA GLU A 147 -7.05 4.49 -14.46
C GLU A 147 -5.77 4.89 -13.71
N ARG A 148 -5.80 4.83 -12.37
CA ARG A 148 -4.61 5.04 -11.53
C ARG A 148 -3.55 3.98 -11.79
N LEU A 149 -3.93 2.70 -11.78
CA LEU A 149 -3.04 1.58 -12.08
C LEU A 149 -2.36 1.76 -13.45
N LEU A 150 -3.14 2.05 -14.50
CA LEU A 150 -2.61 2.25 -15.86
C LEU A 150 -1.65 3.44 -15.92
N ARG A 151 -2.00 4.56 -15.28
CA ARG A 151 -1.17 5.77 -15.23
C ARG A 151 0.17 5.48 -14.56
N HIS A 152 0.14 4.89 -13.38
CA HIS A 152 1.36 4.57 -12.62
C HIS A 152 2.21 3.50 -13.31
N GLY A 153 1.58 2.45 -13.86
CA GLY A 153 2.30 1.41 -14.59
C GLY A 153 3.04 1.95 -15.81
N ARG A 154 2.41 2.84 -16.59
CA ARG A 154 3.07 3.52 -17.71
C ARG A 154 4.23 4.40 -17.26
N ALA A 155 4.05 5.15 -16.17
CA ALA A 155 5.10 6.02 -15.63
C ALA A 155 6.33 5.22 -15.20
N VAL A 156 6.14 4.09 -14.50
CA VAL A 156 7.24 3.19 -14.10
C VAL A 156 7.97 2.65 -15.32
N ILE A 157 7.26 2.11 -16.31
CA ILE A 157 7.89 1.52 -17.50
C ILE A 157 8.70 2.57 -18.28
N ALA A 158 8.16 3.77 -18.44
CA ALA A 158 8.84 4.86 -19.13
C ALA A 158 10.14 5.26 -18.42
N ALA A 159 10.12 5.31 -17.08
CA ALA A 159 11.23 5.82 -16.29
C ALA A 159 12.30 4.77 -15.95
N VAL A 160 11.99 3.46 -16.01
CA VAL A 160 13.00 2.39 -15.92
C VAL A 160 13.64 2.10 -17.29
N GLY A 161 12.92 2.36 -18.39
CA GLY A 161 13.40 2.11 -19.75
C GLY A 161 14.23 3.25 -20.37
N SER A 162 14.34 4.39 -19.69
CA SER A 162 15.17 5.56 -20.06
C SER A 162 16.56 5.48 -19.47
#